data_AF-X1M2I3-F1
#
_entry.id   AF-X1M2I3-F1
#
_cell.length_a   1.000
_cell.length_b   1.000
_cell.length_c   1.000
_cell.angle_alpha   90.00
_cell.angle_beta   90.00
_cell.angle_gamma   90.00
#
_symmetry.space_group_name_H-M   'P 1'
#
loop_
_entity.id
_entity.type
_entity.pdbx_description
1 polymer ?
#
loop_
_entity_poly.entity_id
_entity_poly.type
_entity_poly.pdbx_seq_one_letter_code
_entity_poly.pdbx_strand_id
1 'polypeptide(L)' 'MIIQKEDIKNFTLNELQEEVKNLGVEKYRATQLFDLLYKKGIEDFREMLSLPASFRGLLQENYYINKIELANLSA' A
#
# COMPACT_ATOMS: atom_id res chain seq x y z
N MET A 1 9.67 20.12 -3.36
CA MET A 1 10.01 18.77 -3.86
C MET A 1 8.76 18.19 -4.49
N ILE A 2 8.84 17.66 -5.71
CA ILE A 2 7.75 16.85 -6.27
C ILE A 2 7.97 15.45 -5.69
N ILE A 3 7.19 15.06 -4.70
CA ILE A 3 7.16 13.67 -4.24
C ILE A 3 6.35 12.92 -5.29
N GLN A 4 7.03 12.14 -6.13
CA GLN A 4 6.33 11.17 -6.97
C GLN A 4 5.91 10.02 -6.08
N LYS A 5 4.61 9.72 -6.06
CA LYS A 5 4.11 8.54 -5.35
C LYS A 5 4.66 7.29 -6.02
N GLU A 6 5.02 6.30 -5.23
CA GLU A 6 5.48 4.99 -5.71
C GLU A 6 4.38 3.93 -5.54
N ASP A 7 4.41 2.90 -6.38
CA ASP A 7 3.50 1.76 -6.22
C ASP A 7 3.90 0.96 -4.97
N ILE A 8 2.99 0.88 -4.01
CA ILE A 8 3.22 0.13 -2.77
C ILE A 8 3.47 -1.37 -3.04
N LYS A 9 3.04 -1.87 -4.22
CA LYS A 9 3.27 -3.26 -4.64
C LYS A 9 4.70 -3.53 -5.11
N ASN A 10 5.56 -2.51 -5.29
CA ASN A 10 6.97 -2.68 -5.67
C ASN A 10 7.86 -3.13 -4.50
N PHE A 11 7.40 -2.95 -3.27
CA PHE A 11 8.18 -3.23 -2.08
C PHE A 11 8.00 -4.67 -1.61
N THR A 12 9.11 -5.31 -1.23
CA THR A 12 9.08 -6.54 -0.44
C THR A 12 8.55 -6.26 0.97
N LEU A 13 8.17 -7.31 1.71
CA LEU A 13 7.75 -7.16 3.11
C LEU A 13 8.80 -6.46 3.98
N ASN A 14 10.09 -6.75 3.76
CA ASN A 14 11.18 -6.13 4.52
C ASN A 14 11.31 -4.63 4.20
N GLU A 15 11.17 -4.26 2.92
CA GLU A 15 11.20 -2.85 2.51
C GLU A 15 9.97 -2.11 3.07
N LEU A 16 8.78 -2.71 3.02
CA LEU A 16 7.59 -2.13 3.65
C LEU A 16 7.75 -1.93 5.15
N GLN A 17 8.46 -2.82 5.85
CA GLN A 17 8.75 -2.63 7.28
C GLN A 17 9.62 -1.39 7.53
N GLU A 18 10.58 -1.10 6.66
CA GLU A 18 11.38 0.12 6.77
C GLU A 18 10.58 1.36 6.32
N GLU A 19 9.76 1.27 5.27
CA GLU A 19 8.87 2.36 4.85
C GLU A 19 7.88 2.75 5.96
N VAL A 20 7.19 1.77 6.55
CA VAL A 20 6.26 1.99 7.65
C VAL A 20 6.97 2.57 8.87
N LYS A 21 8.20 2.15 9.15
CA LYS A 21 9.03 2.73 10.21
C LYS A 21 9.44 4.18 9.91
N ASN A 22 9.79 4.49 8.66
CA ASN A 22 10.12 5.86 8.21
C ASN A 22 8.92 6.81 8.34
N LEU A 23 7.70 6.29 8.21
CA LEU A 23 6.45 7.00 8.47
C LEU A 23 6.11 7.14 9.97
N GLY A 24 6.97 6.65 10.87
CA GLY A 24 6.75 6.71 12.32
C GLY A 24 5.75 5.67 12.83
N VAL A 25 5.57 4.57 12.10
CA VAL A 25 4.58 3.54 12.38
C VAL A 25 5.25 2.22 12.77
N GLU A 26 4.61 1.45 13.65
CA GLU A 26 5.10 0.17 14.14
C GLU A 26 5.30 -0.88 13.04
N LYS A 27 6.42 -1.61 13.07
CA LYS A 27 6.79 -2.60 12.04
C LYS A 27 5.73 -3.66 11.76
N TYR A 28 4.98 -4.10 12.77
CA TYR A 28 3.95 -5.12 12.58
C TYR A 28 2.82 -4.66 11.65
N ARG A 29 2.63 -3.34 11.47
CA ARG A 29 1.63 -2.80 10.53
C ARG A 29 2.02 -3.03 9.08
N ALA A 30 3.31 -3.16 8.77
CA ALA A 30 3.75 -3.56 7.43
C ALA A 30 3.27 -4.97 7.08
N THR A 31 3.30 -5.90 8.04
CA THR A 31 2.75 -7.25 7.84
C THR A 31 1.24 -7.22 7.58
N GLN A 32 0.50 -6.40 8.34
CA GLN A 32 -0.93 -6.22 8.10
C GLN A 32 -1.19 -5.65 6.70
N LEU A 33 -0.46 -4.60 6.31
CA LEU A 33 -0.56 -4.00 4.98
C LEU A 33 -0.26 -5.03 3.87
N PHE A 34 0.82 -5.80 4.02
CA PHE A 34 1.22 -6.83 3.06
C PHE A 34 0.14 -7.90 2.91
N ASP A 35 -0.43 -8.40 4.01
CA ASP A 35 -1.54 -9.36 3.96
C ASP A 35 -2.77 -8.78 3.26
N LEU A 36 -3.11 -7.52 3.50
CA LEU A 36 -4.25 -6.88 2.84
C LEU A 36 -4.03 -6.71 1.34
N LEU A 37 -2.82 -6.34 0.93
CA LEU A 37 -2.45 -6.18 -0.48
C LEU A 37 -2.44 -7.52 -1.23
N TYR A 38 -1.73 -8.52 -0.71
CA TYR A 38 -1.43 -9.74 -1.47
C TYR A 38 -2.33 -10.92 -1.12
N LYS A 39 -2.74 -11.06 0.15
CA LYS A 39 -3.60 -12.18 0.58
C LYS A 39 -5.07 -11.87 0.41
N LYS A 40 -5.49 -10.63 0.69
CA LYS A 40 -6.89 -10.19 0.51
C LYS A 40 -7.14 -9.48 -0.81
N GLY A 41 -6.10 -9.05 -1.52
CA GLY A 41 -6.24 -8.36 -2.81
C GLY A 41 -6.93 -7.00 -2.70
N ILE A 42 -6.81 -6.30 -1.57
CA ILE A 42 -7.42 -4.97 -1.40
C ILE A 42 -6.62 -3.96 -2.22
N GLU A 43 -7.32 -3.26 -3.12
CA GLU A 43 -6.71 -2.31 -4.04
C GLU A 43 -7.05 -0.85 -3.74
N ASP A 44 -7.60 -0.58 -2.57
CA ASP A 44 -7.86 0.76 -2.05
C ASP A 44 -7.47 0.85 -0.57
N PHE A 45 -6.56 1.77 -0.23
CA PHE A 45 -6.14 1.98 1.15
C PHE A 45 -7.32 2.29 2.09
N ARG A 46 -8.41 2.90 1.61
CA ARG A 46 -9.61 3.21 2.39
C ARG A 46 -10.33 1.95 2.88
N GLU A 47 -10.24 0.86 2.12
CA GLU A 47 -10.89 -0.42 2.43
C GLU A 47 -10.09 -1.27 3.42
N MET A 48 -8.87 -0.84 3.78
CA MET A 48 -8.02 -1.49 4.77
C MET A 48 -8.47 -1.17 6.21
N LEU A 49 -9.67 -1.64 6.58
CA LEU A 49 -10.35 -1.30 7.84
C LEU A 49 -9.57 -1.71 9.10
N SER A 50 -8.72 -2.74 9.01
CA SER A 50 -7.85 -3.17 10.12
C SER A 50 -6.67 -2.23 10.40
N LEU A 51 -6.37 -1.30 9.48
CA LEU A 51 -5.35 -0.27 9.69
C LEU A 51 -5.99 0.99 10.32
N PRO A 52 -5.29 1.74 11.18
CA PRO A 52 -5.79 3.01 11.69
C PRO A 52 -6.02 4.04 10.59
N ALA A 53 -6.97 4.95 10.80
CA ALA A 53 -7.28 6.00 9.82
C ALA A 53 -6.07 6.90 9.48
N SER A 54 -5.25 7.23 10.48
CA SER A 54 -4.02 8.00 10.29
C SER A 54 -3.03 7.28 9.36
N PHE A 55 -2.85 5.98 9.54
CA PHE A 55 -1.95 5.19 8.70
C PHE A 55 -2.46 5.06 7.26
N ARG A 56 -3.78 4.87 7.07
CA ARG A 56 -4.39 4.91 5.73
C ARG A 56 -4.17 6.26 5.05
N GLY A 57 -4.25 7.37 5.79
CA GLY A 57 -3.96 8.71 5.27
C GLY A 57 -2.52 8.84 4.78
N LEU A 58 -1.55 8.43 5.60
CA LEU A 58 -0.13 8.42 5.21
C LEU A 58 0.12 7.59 3.95
N LEU A 59 -0.50 6.41 3.84
CA LEU A 59 -0.37 5.56 2.65
C LEU A 59 -0.93 6.25 1.40
N GLN A 60 -2.09 6.90 1.51
CA GLN A 60 -2.69 7.64 0.41
C GLN A 60 -1.88 8.88 0.00
N GLU A 61 -1.20 9.52 0.93
CA GLU A 61 -0.36 10.70 0.66
C GLU A 61 0.93 10.33 -0.06
N ASN A 62 1.54 9.20 0.29
CA ASN A 62 2.89 8.84 -0.16
C ASN A 62 2.93 7.77 -1.27
N TYR A 63 1.90 6.93 -1.39
CA TYR A 63 1.90 5.78 -2.30
C TYR A 63 0.61 5.66 -3.11
N TYR A 64 0.65 4.83 -4.14
CA TYR A 64 -0.53 4.34 -4.85
C TYR A 64 -0.52 2.80 -4.91
N ILE A 65 -1.65 2.21 -5.31
CA ILE A 65 -1.74 0.77 -5.59
C ILE A 65 -2.01 0.65 -7.09
N ASN A 66 -1.07 0.06 -7.84
CA ASN A 66 -1.36 -0.25 -9.24
C ASN A 66 -2.45 -1.33 -9.33
N LYS A 67 -3.42 -1.10 -10.21
CA LYS A 67 -4.50 -2.03 -10.53
C LYS A 67 -4.26 -2.57 -11.93
N ILE A 68 -4.16 -3.89 -12.05
CA ILE A 68 -4.08 -4.53 -13.36
C ILE A 68 -5.52 -4.71 -13.85
N GLU A 69 -5.89 -3.94 -14.86
CA GLU A 69 -7.19 -4.08 -15.52
C GLU A 69 -7.04 -4.96 -16.76
N LEU A 70 -8.00 -5.88 -16.95
CA LEU A 70 -8.11 -6.63 -18.19
C LEU A 70 -8.46 -5.64 -19.31
N ALA A 71 -7.48 -5.30 -20.14
CA ALA A 71 -7.73 -4.58 -21.36
C ALA A 71 -8.50 -5.52 -22.30
N ASN A 72 -9.79 -5.24 -22.52
CA ASN A 72 -10.55 -5.89 -23.57
C ASN A 72 -9.96 -5.48 -24.92
N LEU A 73 -9.02 -6.28 -25.43
CA LEU A 73 -8.57 -6.21 -26.81
C LEU A 73 -9.70 -6.81 -27.67
N SER A 74 -10.66 -5.97 -28.07
CA SER A 74 -11.57 -6.32 -29.16
C SER A 74 -10.74 -6.38 -30.45
N ALA A 75 -10.52 -7.59 -30.94
CA ALA A 75 -9.96 -7.88 -32.26
C ALA A 75 -10.98 -7.61 -33.37
#